data_AF-A0A4Q5NVI5-F1
#
_entry.id   AF-A0A4Q5NVI5-F1
#
_cell.length_a   1.000
_cell.length_b   1.000
_cell.length_c   1.000
_cell.angle_alpha   90.00
_cell.angle_beta   90.00
_cell.angle_gamma   90.00
#
_symmetry.space_group_name_H-M   'P 1'
#
loop_
_entity.id
_entity.type
_entity.pdbx_description
1 polymer ?
#
loop_
_entity_poly.entity_id
_entity_poly.type
_entity_poly.pdbx_seq_one_letter_code
_entity_poly.pdbx_strand_id
1 'polypeptide(L)'
;MVQFAGANKAQAQPDINNAPKGENPPNRDVRARKPKLGTAEQIAKRRAKRLASRADDIRSQLVAAGFTDEALLNTIVDYYKSEQEARAKISDLYHKVLTAQKSKNTPDAELVPLLADLRTAIAEEKIRQEKSFLEFSTKLKLDQNPRLDAMLMVRGVTGSERAFASQADGLDTQVNTAGALADVEIKINGQ
;
A
#
# COMPACT_ATOMS: atom_id res chain seq x y z
N MET A 1 24.79 61.07 -54.85
CA MET A 1 25.25 59.79 -54.27
C MET A 1 24.87 59.80 -52.79
N VAL A 2 23.62 59.46 -52.47
CA VAL A 2 23.06 59.32 -51.11
C VAL A 2 21.92 58.29 -51.18
N GLN A 3 21.86 57.47 -50.14
CA GLN A 3 21.05 56.28 -49.88
C GLN A 3 19.52 56.50 -49.93
N PHE A 4 18.75 55.43 -50.22
CA PHE A 4 17.57 55.09 -49.42
C PHE A 4 17.40 53.57 -49.29
N ALA A 5 17.37 53.15 -48.03
CA ALA A 5 17.22 51.79 -47.56
C ALA A 5 15.79 51.27 -47.78
N GLY A 6 15.65 50.11 -48.41
CA GLY A 6 14.40 49.36 -48.48
C GLY A 6 14.19 48.56 -47.21
N ALA A 7 13.22 48.98 -46.40
CA ALA A 7 12.78 48.27 -45.21
C ALA A 7 12.00 47.00 -45.61
N ASN A 8 12.61 45.82 -45.42
CA ASN A 8 11.91 44.55 -45.44
C ASN A 8 10.96 44.49 -44.25
N LYS A 9 9.65 44.52 -44.50
CA LYS A 9 8.62 44.21 -43.51
C LYS A 9 8.69 42.70 -43.23
N ALA A 10 9.41 42.32 -42.18
CA ALA A 10 9.30 40.97 -41.63
C ALA A 10 7.87 40.76 -41.10
N GLN A 11 7.07 39.97 -41.81
CA GLN A 11 5.83 39.42 -41.27
C GLN A 11 6.21 38.44 -40.15
N ALA A 12 6.03 38.86 -38.90
CA ALA A 12 6.07 37.95 -37.77
C ALA A 12 4.99 36.88 -37.96
N GLN A 13 5.40 35.61 -38.06
CA GLN A 13 4.46 34.50 -38.07
C GLN A 13 3.75 34.43 -36.70
N PRO A 14 2.44 34.15 -36.65
CA PRO A 14 1.73 33.94 -35.39
C PRO A 14 2.32 32.71 -34.69
N ASP A 15 2.83 32.91 -33.47
CA ASP A 15 3.34 31.85 -32.61
C ASP A 15 2.19 30.93 -32.19
N ILE A 16 2.17 29.73 -32.78
CA ILE A 16 1.16 28.68 -32.54
C ILE A 16 1.20 28.19 -31.08
N ASN A 17 2.30 28.45 -30.35
CA ASN A 17 2.43 28.06 -28.94
C ASN A 17 1.88 29.09 -27.96
N ASN A 18 1.38 30.25 -28.42
CA ASN A 18 0.77 31.25 -27.55
C ASN A 18 -0.76 31.14 -27.53
N ALA A 19 -1.27 29.91 -27.36
CA ALA A 19 -2.67 29.70 -27.06
C ALA A 19 -3.04 30.45 -25.77
N PRO A 20 -4.20 31.12 -25.70
CA PRO A 20 -4.64 31.78 -24.48
C PRO A 20 -4.66 30.74 -23.36
N LYS A 21 -3.85 30.98 -22.32
CA LYS A 21 -3.86 30.16 -21.11
C LYS A 21 -5.30 30.20 -20.59
N GLY A 22 -6.02 29.09 -20.78
CA GLY A 22 -7.40 28.96 -20.33
C GLY A 22 -7.51 29.38 -18.87
N GLU A 23 -8.63 30.02 -18.53
CA GLU A 23 -8.91 30.46 -17.17
C GLU A 23 -8.54 29.35 -16.19
N ASN A 24 -7.57 29.64 -15.32
CA ASN A 24 -7.15 28.72 -14.29
C ASN A 24 -8.40 28.45 -13.44
N PRO A 25 -8.86 27.19 -13.32
CA PRO A 25 -10.08 26.92 -12.57
C PRO A 25 -9.93 27.49 -11.15
N PRO A 26 -11.01 28.03 -10.56
CA PRO A 26 -10.96 28.62 -9.23
C PRO A 26 -10.33 27.61 -8.28
N ASN A 27 -9.29 28.06 -7.57
CA ASN A 27 -8.48 27.29 -6.63
C ASN A 27 -9.44 26.53 -5.70
N ARG A 28 -9.69 25.25 -6.00
CA ARG A 28 -10.74 24.45 -5.37
C ARG A 28 -10.33 24.31 -3.92
N ASP A 29 -11.04 24.97 -3.01
CA ASP A 29 -10.71 25.04 -1.58
C ASP A 29 -10.38 23.63 -1.07
N VAL A 30 -9.07 23.33 -0.92
CA VAL A 30 -8.54 22.01 -0.55
C VAL A 30 -8.67 21.83 0.96
N ARG A 31 -9.79 22.29 1.54
CA ARG A 31 -10.25 21.83 2.85
C ARG A 31 -10.61 20.36 2.66
N ALA A 32 -9.57 19.55 2.76
CA ALA A 32 -9.57 18.12 2.55
C ALA A 32 -10.78 17.54 3.29
N ARG A 33 -11.77 17.08 2.51
CA ARG A 33 -12.85 16.28 3.06
C ARG A 33 -12.17 15.08 3.71
N LYS A 34 -12.07 15.08 5.05
CA LYS A 34 -11.53 13.95 5.81
C LYS A 34 -12.28 12.71 5.30
N PRO A 35 -11.60 11.73 4.71
CA PRO A 35 -12.29 10.58 4.15
C PRO A 35 -13.06 9.91 5.29
N LYS A 36 -14.35 9.72 5.09
CA LYS A 36 -15.15 8.95 6.05
C LYS A 36 -14.53 7.56 6.12
N LEU A 37 -13.96 7.22 7.27
CA LEU A 37 -13.58 5.85 7.59
C LEU A 37 -14.85 5.00 7.45
N GLY A 38 -14.81 4.01 6.56
CA GLY A 38 -15.96 3.16 6.30
C GLY A 38 -16.33 2.34 7.53
N THR A 39 -17.53 1.76 7.53
CA THR A 39 -17.92 0.77 8.56
C THR A 39 -16.97 -0.44 8.55
N ALA A 40 -16.95 -1.22 9.63
CA ALA A 40 -16.14 -2.45 9.70
C ALA A 40 -16.38 -3.39 8.51
N GLU A 41 -17.63 -3.52 8.09
CA GLU A 41 -18.03 -4.28 6.90
C GLU A 41 -17.45 -3.70 5.60
N GLN A 42 -17.48 -2.38 5.43
CA GLN A 42 -16.87 -1.71 4.28
C GLN A 42 -15.35 -1.89 4.24
N ILE A 43 -14.69 -1.87 5.41
CA ILE A 43 -13.25 -2.12 5.53
C ILE A 43 -12.93 -3.57 5.14
N ALA A 44 -13.68 -4.54 5.68
CA ALA A 44 -13.53 -5.95 5.35
C ALA A 44 -13.74 -6.21 3.85
N LYS A 45 -14.77 -5.60 3.24
CA LYS A 45 -15.03 -5.71 1.80
C LYS A 45 -13.92 -5.11 0.95
N ARG A 46 -13.38 -3.94 1.33
CA ARG A 46 -12.23 -3.34 0.64
C ARG A 46 -11.00 -4.22 0.74
N ARG A 47 -10.77 -4.83 1.90
CA ARG A 47 -9.65 -5.76 2.11
C ARG A 47 -9.79 -7.01 1.25
N ALA A 48 -10.96 -7.65 1.25
CA ALA A 48 -11.25 -8.80 0.40
C ALA A 48 -11.06 -8.48 -1.08
N LYS A 49 -11.56 -7.32 -1.53
CA LYS A 49 -11.35 -6.85 -2.90
C LYS A 49 -9.86 -6.67 -3.24
N ARG A 50 -9.09 -5.99 -2.38
CA ARG A 50 -7.65 -5.81 -2.58
C ARG A 50 -6.91 -7.14 -2.63
N LEU A 51 -7.26 -8.08 -1.76
CA LEU A 51 -6.67 -9.41 -1.73
C LEU A 51 -6.95 -10.17 -3.03
N ALA A 52 -8.19 -10.12 -3.52
CA ALA A 52 -8.58 -10.75 -4.78
C ALA A 52 -7.84 -10.12 -5.97
N SER A 53 -7.85 -8.78 -6.09
CA SER A 53 -7.12 -8.08 -7.15
C SER A 53 -5.63 -8.40 -7.14
N ARG A 54 -5.00 -8.44 -5.96
CA ARG A 54 -3.58 -8.77 -5.87
C ARG A 54 -3.29 -10.23 -6.21
N ALA A 55 -4.16 -11.15 -5.84
CA ALA A 55 -4.05 -12.56 -6.23
C ALA A 55 -4.16 -12.72 -7.76
N ASP A 56 -5.07 -11.98 -8.40
CA ASP A 56 -5.21 -11.98 -9.86
C ASP A 56 -4.00 -11.36 -10.54
N ASP A 57 -3.46 -10.25 -10.01
CA ASP A 57 -2.21 -9.64 -10.51
C ASP A 57 -1.04 -10.62 -10.45
N ILE A 58 -0.87 -11.34 -9.33
CA ILE A 58 0.16 -12.37 -9.16
C ILE A 58 -0.01 -13.44 -10.24
N ARG A 59 -1.24 -13.93 -10.44
CA ARG A 59 -1.53 -14.95 -11.45
C ARG A 59 -1.22 -14.46 -12.86
N SER A 60 -1.68 -13.27 -13.24
CA SER A 60 -1.43 -12.69 -14.57
C SER A 60 0.07 -12.50 -14.84
N GLN A 61 0.84 -12.10 -13.83
CA GLN A 61 2.29 -11.94 -13.96
C GLN A 61 3.01 -13.29 -14.12
N LEU A 62 2.59 -14.32 -13.38
CA LEU A 62 3.11 -15.68 -13.53
C LEU A 62 2.84 -16.23 -14.94
N VAL A 63 1.62 -16.04 -15.44
CA VAL A 63 1.24 -16.45 -16.81
C VAL A 63 2.08 -15.70 -17.84
N ALA A 64 2.27 -14.38 -17.68
CA ALA A 64 3.11 -13.58 -18.58
C ALA A 64 4.59 -14.03 -18.57
N ALA A 65 5.06 -14.60 -17.47
CA ALA A 65 6.38 -15.19 -17.35
C ALA A 65 6.48 -16.64 -17.86
N GLY A 66 5.38 -17.20 -18.40
CA GLY A 66 5.33 -18.54 -19.00
C GLY A 66 4.89 -19.65 -18.04
N PHE A 67 4.51 -19.34 -16.81
CA PHE A 67 3.96 -20.33 -15.87
C PHE A 67 2.45 -20.46 -16.09
N THR A 68 2.04 -21.50 -16.82
CA THR A 68 0.63 -21.73 -17.19
C THR A 68 -0.02 -22.92 -16.50
N ASP A 69 0.72 -23.68 -15.69
CA ASP A 69 0.18 -24.78 -14.90
C ASP A 69 -0.80 -24.25 -13.84
N GLU A 70 -2.07 -24.57 -14.00
CA GLU A 70 -3.15 -24.11 -13.13
C GLU A 70 -2.98 -24.60 -11.68
N ALA A 71 -2.47 -25.81 -11.47
CA ALA A 71 -2.27 -26.35 -10.13
C ALA A 71 -1.16 -25.58 -9.38
N LEU A 72 -0.09 -25.21 -10.10
CA LEU A 72 0.98 -24.36 -9.59
C LEU A 72 0.47 -22.96 -9.27
N LEU A 73 -0.26 -22.33 -10.20
CA LEU A 73 -0.81 -20.98 -10.03
C LEU A 73 -1.75 -20.91 -8.82
N ASN A 74 -2.64 -21.89 -8.67
CA ASN A 74 -3.57 -21.96 -7.55
C ASN A 74 -2.84 -22.19 -6.22
N THR A 75 -1.83 -23.06 -6.19
CA THR A 75 -0.99 -23.26 -4.99
C THR A 75 -0.33 -21.96 -4.53
N ILE A 76 0.18 -21.15 -5.46
CA ILE A 76 0.80 -19.85 -5.17
C ILE A 76 -0.23 -18.85 -4.61
N VAL A 77 -1.39 -18.77 -5.24
CA VAL A 77 -2.47 -17.87 -4.81
C VAL A 77 -3.01 -18.25 -3.44
N ASP A 78 -3.19 -19.54 -3.16
CA ASP A 78 -3.71 -20.03 -1.88
C ASP A 78 -2.69 -19.81 -0.75
N TYR A 79 -1.39 -20.04 -1.03
CA TYR A 79 -0.33 -19.67 -0.09
C TYR A 79 -0.35 -18.17 0.21
N TYR A 80 -0.43 -17.33 -0.82
CA TYR A 80 -0.52 -15.87 -0.65
C TYR A 80 -1.73 -15.46 0.20
N LYS A 81 -2.93 -16.01 -0.05
CA LYS A 81 -4.14 -15.70 0.71
C LYS A 81 -4.01 -16.11 2.18
N SER A 82 -3.53 -17.31 2.44
CA SER A 82 -3.38 -17.81 3.83
C SER A 82 -2.40 -16.95 4.65
N GLU A 83 -1.32 -16.47 4.02
CA GLU A 83 -0.39 -15.50 4.62
C GLU A 83 -1.07 -14.16 4.95
N GLN A 84 -1.92 -13.65 4.06
CA GLN A 84 -2.61 -12.38 4.28
C GLN A 84 -3.71 -12.47 5.37
N GLU A 85 -4.35 -13.63 5.48
CA GLU A 85 -5.34 -13.90 6.54
C GLU A 85 -4.68 -14.01 7.91
N ALA A 86 -3.55 -14.68 8.03
CA ALA A 86 -2.83 -14.76 9.30
C ALA A 86 -2.33 -13.39 9.76
N ARG A 87 -1.76 -12.59 8.84
CA ARG A 87 -1.35 -11.20 9.12
C ARG A 87 -2.52 -10.29 9.51
N ALA A 88 -3.76 -10.61 9.12
CA ALA A 88 -4.94 -9.89 9.58
C ALA A 88 -5.01 -9.79 11.09
N LYS A 89 -4.82 -10.93 11.75
CA LYS A 89 -4.99 -11.05 13.19
C LYS A 89 -3.98 -10.19 13.94
N ILE A 90 -2.72 -10.19 13.47
CA ILE A 90 -1.66 -9.35 14.04
C ILE A 90 -1.94 -7.87 13.78
N SER A 91 -2.37 -7.52 12.56
CA SER A 91 -2.73 -6.13 12.24
C SER A 91 -3.85 -5.62 13.15
N ASP A 92 -4.86 -6.43 13.43
CA ASP A 92 -5.96 -6.07 14.32
C ASP A 92 -5.48 -5.87 15.76
N LEU A 93 -4.62 -6.76 16.27
CA LEU A 93 -4.00 -6.61 17.59
C LEU A 93 -3.11 -5.36 17.67
N TYR A 94 -2.32 -5.09 16.63
CA TYR A 94 -1.50 -3.91 16.53
C TYR A 94 -2.35 -2.62 16.56
N HIS A 95 -3.46 -2.58 15.82
CA HIS A 95 -4.39 -1.46 15.86
C HIS A 95 -5.04 -1.28 17.22
N LYS A 96 -5.37 -2.36 17.94
CA LYS A 96 -5.89 -2.28 19.32
C LYS A 96 -4.86 -1.64 20.24
N VAL A 97 -3.60 -2.09 20.20
CA VAL A 97 -2.50 -1.50 20.99
C VAL A 97 -2.30 -0.03 20.65
N LEU A 98 -2.26 0.33 19.36
CA LEU A 98 -2.09 1.72 18.92
C LEU A 98 -3.25 2.62 19.38
N THR A 99 -4.48 2.11 19.33
CA THR A 99 -5.68 2.86 19.77
C THR A 99 -5.67 3.06 21.28
N ALA A 100 -5.37 2.01 22.04
CA ALA A 100 -5.21 2.06 23.49
C ALA A 100 -4.10 3.04 23.91
N GLN A 101 -2.94 3.01 23.23
CA GLN A 101 -1.81 3.90 23.51
C GLN A 101 -2.11 5.37 23.21
N LYS A 102 -2.96 5.66 22.23
CA LYS A 102 -3.40 7.04 21.89
C LYS A 102 -4.52 7.55 22.80
N SER A 103 -5.23 6.65 23.48
CA SER A 103 -6.30 7.01 24.42
C SER A 103 -5.67 7.57 25.70
N LYS A 104 -5.99 8.82 26.05
CA LYS A 104 -5.49 9.47 27.27
C LYS A 104 -5.95 8.79 28.57
N ASN A 105 -6.94 7.91 28.49
CA ASN A 105 -7.61 7.32 29.64
C ASN A 105 -7.32 5.82 29.81
N THR A 106 -6.51 5.21 28.94
CA THR A 106 -6.22 3.78 29.06
C THR A 106 -5.08 3.57 30.05
N PRO A 107 -5.32 2.92 31.21
CA PRO A 107 -4.28 2.67 32.20
C PRO A 107 -3.29 1.61 31.69
N ASP A 108 -2.05 1.67 32.17
CA ASP A 108 -1.00 0.71 31.79
C ASP A 108 -1.41 -0.76 32.04
N ALA A 109 -2.19 -1.01 33.10
CA ALA A 109 -2.73 -2.33 33.42
C ALA A 109 -3.59 -2.93 32.29
N GLU A 110 -4.26 -2.10 31.48
CA GLU A 110 -5.02 -2.54 30.30
C GLU A 110 -4.14 -2.71 29.06
N LEU A 111 -3.00 -2.00 28.97
CA LEU A 111 -2.04 -2.13 27.87
C LEU A 111 -1.21 -3.42 27.96
N VAL A 112 -0.85 -3.85 29.18
CA VAL A 112 -0.05 -5.06 29.41
C VAL A 112 -0.60 -6.30 28.71
N PRO A 113 -1.89 -6.70 28.89
CA PRO A 113 -2.42 -7.88 28.21
C PRO A 113 -2.46 -7.71 26.69
N LEU A 114 -2.80 -6.52 26.15
CA LEU A 114 -2.81 -6.28 24.71
C LEU A 114 -1.42 -6.45 24.08
N LEU A 115 -0.37 -6.00 24.77
CA LEU A 115 1.02 -6.19 24.34
C LEU A 115 1.46 -7.65 24.42
N ALA A 116 1.03 -8.38 25.47
CA ALA A 116 1.30 -9.81 25.58
C ALA A 116 0.65 -10.58 24.42
N ASP A 117 -0.62 -10.33 24.14
CA ASP A 117 -1.36 -10.95 23.03
C ASP A 117 -0.69 -10.67 21.67
N LEU A 118 -0.30 -9.41 21.42
CA LEU A 118 0.40 -9.06 20.19
C LEU A 118 1.75 -9.79 20.05
N ARG A 119 2.54 -9.86 21.13
CA ARG A 119 3.84 -10.55 21.13
C ARG A 119 3.67 -12.05 20.88
N THR A 120 2.70 -12.68 21.54
CA THR A 120 2.36 -14.09 21.34
C THR A 120 1.95 -14.35 19.90
N ALA A 121 1.04 -13.55 19.35
CA ALA A 121 0.61 -13.69 17.96
C ALA A 121 1.76 -13.53 16.95
N ILE A 122 2.71 -12.62 17.20
CA ILE A 122 3.91 -12.46 16.36
C ILE A 122 4.82 -13.69 16.46
N ALA A 123 4.99 -14.26 17.65
CA ALA A 123 5.83 -15.45 17.84
C ALA A 123 5.23 -16.68 17.15
N GLU A 124 3.93 -16.92 17.33
CA GLU A 124 3.19 -18.00 16.66
C GLU A 124 3.24 -17.85 15.14
N GLU A 125 3.10 -16.62 14.65
CA GLU A 125 3.16 -16.32 13.23
C GLU A 125 4.50 -16.66 12.61
N LYS A 126 5.62 -16.33 13.28
CA LYS A 126 6.96 -16.67 12.77
C LYS A 126 7.11 -18.17 12.56
N ILE A 127 6.71 -18.96 13.56
CA ILE A 127 6.77 -20.43 13.50
C ILE A 127 5.89 -20.96 12.36
N ARG A 128 4.65 -20.45 12.26
CA ARG A 128 3.71 -20.81 11.19
C ARG A 128 4.26 -20.44 9.81
N GLN A 129 4.86 -19.25 9.68
CA GLN A 129 5.41 -18.74 8.43
C GLN A 129 6.57 -19.61 7.94
N GLU A 130 7.51 -19.95 8.82
CA GLU A 130 8.65 -20.83 8.49
C GLU A 130 8.16 -22.21 8.03
N LYS A 131 7.23 -22.81 8.78
CA LYS A 131 6.65 -24.12 8.43
C LYS A 131 5.91 -24.07 7.09
N SER A 132 5.02 -23.10 6.91
CA SER A 132 4.23 -22.97 5.67
C SER A 132 5.10 -22.66 4.46
N PHE A 133 6.17 -21.87 4.63
CA PHE A 133 7.14 -21.62 3.57
C PHE A 133 7.93 -22.88 3.19
N LEU A 134 8.36 -23.69 4.16
CA LEU A 134 9.03 -24.96 3.88
C LEU A 134 8.11 -25.93 3.11
N GLU A 135 6.85 -26.08 3.54
CA GLU A 135 5.86 -26.90 2.83
C GLU A 135 5.59 -26.38 1.41
N PHE A 136 5.42 -25.07 1.27
CA PHE A 136 5.19 -24.39 0.00
C PHE A 136 6.37 -24.54 -0.97
N SER A 137 7.58 -24.24 -0.50
CA SER A 137 8.82 -24.32 -1.28
C SER A 137 9.11 -25.75 -1.73
N THR A 138 8.91 -26.73 -0.86
CA THR A 138 9.05 -28.16 -1.19
C THR A 138 8.03 -28.58 -2.25
N LYS A 139 6.76 -28.19 -2.08
CA LYS A 139 5.68 -28.53 -3.02
C LYS A 139 5.94 -27.98 -4.42
N LEU A 140 6.48 -26.76 -4.53
CA LEU A 140 6.81 -26.12 -5.80
C LEU A 140 8.25 -26.40 -6.29
N LYS A 141 9.06 -27.13 -5.51
CA LYS A 141 10.48 -27.39 -5.79
C LYS A 141 11.22 -26.08 -6.14
N LEU A 142 11.10 -25.07 -5.28
CA LEU A 142 11.67 -23.75 -5.53
C LEU A 142 13.20 -23.78 -5.63
N ASP A 143 13.84 -24.71 -4.93
CA ASP A 143 15.27 -25.01 -5.03
C ASP A 143 15.71 -25.41 -6.45
N GLN A 144 14.82 -26.05 -7.21
CA GLN A 144 15.05 -26.46 -8.60
C GLN A 144 14.57 -25.42 -9.62
N ASN A 145 13.82 -24.41 -9.16
CA ASN A 145 13.19 -23.39 -10.00
C ASN A 145 13.56 -21.97 -9.55
N PRO A 146 14.84 -21.58 -9.61
CA PRO A 146 15.31 -20.29 -9.06
C PRO A 146 14.66 -19.07 -9.72
N ARG A 147 14.23 -19.17 -10.99
CA ARG A 147 13.48 -18.10 -11.66
C ARG A 147 12.09 -17.89 -11.05
N LEU A 148 11.40 -18.98 -10.71
CA LEU A 148 10.11 -18.92 -10.04
C LEU A 148 10.30 -18.33 -8.64
N ASP A 149 11.27 -18.83 -7.88
CA ASP A 149 11.55 -18.34 -6.54
C ASP A 149 11.87 -16.83 -6.52
N ALA A 150 12.79 -16.38 -7.37
CA ALA A 150 13.12 -14.96 -7.51
C ALA A 150 11.90 -14.12 -7.88
N MET A 151 11.04 -14.61 -8.77
CA MET A 151 9.82 -13.89 -9.14
C MET A 151 8.83 -13.82 -7.96
N LEU A 152 8.64 -14.91 -7.22
CA LEU A 152 7.81 -14.91 -6.02
C LEU A 152 8.36 -13.96 -4.95
N MET A 153 9.67 -13.90 -4.77
CA MET A 153 10.32 -12.99 -3.83
C MET A 153 10.12 -11.52 -4.23
N VAL A 154 10.40 -11.16 -5.50
CA VAL A 154 10.24 -9.80 -6.02
C VAL A 154 8.78 -9.32 -5.94
N ARG A 155 7.82 -10.23 -6.12
CA ARG A 155 6.39 -9.90 -6.01
C ARG A 155 5.88 -9.87 -4.57
N GLY A 156 6.74 -10.16 -3.59
CA GLY A 156 6.35 -10.27 -2.20
C GLY A 156 5.32 -11.39 -2.01
N VAL A 157 5.51 -12.53 -2.67
CA VAL A 157 4.83 -13.79 -2.38
C VAL A 157 5.63 -14.63 -1.39
N THR A 158 6.96 -14.63 -1.53
CA THR A 158 7.89 -15.23 -0.56
C THR A 158 8.77 -14.13 0.06
N GLY A 159 9.56 -14.50 1.07
CA GLY A 159 10.51 -13.60 1.73
C GLY A 159 9.94 -12.79 2.90
N SER A 160 10.79 -12.54 3.88
CA SER A 160 10.52 -11.62 4.99
C SER A 160 10.66 -10.15 4.55
N GLU A 161 11.27 -9.89 3.39
CA GLU A 161 11.41 -8.56 2.79
C GLU A 161 10.10 -7.99 2.23
N ARG A 162 8.99 -8.74 2.32
CA ARG A 162 7.64 -8.27 1.99
C ARG A 162 7.30 -6.91 2.61
N ALA A 163 7.84 -6.59 3.78
CA ALA A 163 7.69 -5.28 4.41
C ALA A 163 8.23 -4.14 3.51
N PHE A 164 9.33 -4.37 2.79
CA PHE A 164 9.92 -3.42 1.85
C PHE A 164 9.17 -3.37 0.51
N ALA A 165 8.73 -4.52 -0.02
CA ALA A 165 7.94 -4.55 -1.26
C ALA A 165 6.57 -3.86 -1.09
N SER A 166 5.95 -3.97 0.09
CA SER A 166 4.70 -3.27 0.40
C SER A 166 4.86 -1.75 0.56
N GLN A 167 6.06 -1.25 0.84
CA GLN A 167 6.35 0.19 0.80
C GLN A 167 6.51 0.70 -0.65
N ALA A 168 7.03 -0.13 -1.56
CA ALA A 168 7.14 0.21 -2.98
C ALA A 168 5.76 0.30 -3.66
N ASP A 169 4.84 -0.62 -3.34
CA ASP A 169 3.42 -0.54 -3.79
C ASP A 169 2.55 0.38 -2.89
N GLY A 170 3.08 0.81 -1.75
CA GLY A 170 2.37 1.52 -0.68
C GLY A 170 2.39 3.05 -0.76
N LEU A 171 3.10 3.64 -1.73
CA LEU A 171 3.08 5.08 -2.00
C LEU A 171 1.67 5.60 -2.36
N ASP A 172 0.73 4.71 -2.71
CA ASP A 172 -0.67 5.06 -3.00
C ASP A 172 -1.66 4.77 -1.85
N THR A 173 -1.20 4.21 -0.71
CA THR A 173 -2.07 3.90 0.44
C THR A 173 -1.65 4.50 1.77
N GLN A 174 -0.49 5.18 1.85
CA GLN A 174 -0.05 5.84 3.09
C GLN A 174 -0.67 7.22 3.38
N VAL A 175 -1.57 7.75 2.56
CA VAL A 175 -2.22 9.04 2.86
C VAL A 175 -3.71 8.83 3.14
N ASN A 176 -4.05 8.23 4.29
CA ASN A 176 -5.36 8.46 4.94
C ASN A 176 -5.45 8.11 6.43
N THR A 177 -4.41 7.54 7.04
CA THR A 177 -4.30 7.42 8.51
C THR A 177 -3.48 8.52 9.16
N ALA A 178 -2.81 9.39 8.38
CA ALA A 178 -2.09 10.57 8.86
C ALA A 178 -2.95 11.85 8.99
N GLY A 179 -4.22 11.84 8.57
CA GLY A 179 -5.12 12.99 8.60
C GLY A 179 -5.80 13.29 9.94
N ALA A 180 -5.40 12.60 11.02
CA ALA A 180 -5.95 12.78 12.38
C ALA A 180 -4.94 13.39 13.36
N LEU A 181 -3.92 14.11 12.86
CA LEU A 181 -2.86 14.74 13.67
C LEU A 181 -2.81 16.27 13.61
N ALA A 182 -3.88 16.94 13.19
CA ALA A 182 -3.98 18.40 13.31
C ALA A 182 -5.23 18.79 14.10
N ASP A 183 -5.04 19.71 15.04
CA ASP A 183 -6.00 20.34 15.94
C ASP A 183 -6.25 19.63 17.28
N VAL A 184 -5.18 19.43 18.06
CA VAL A 184 -5.27 19.66 19.51
C VAL A 184 -4.90 21.12 19.72
N GLU A 185 -5.87 22.00 19.53
CA GLU A 185 -5.77 23.40 19.95
C GLU A 185 -5.73 23.40 21.49
N ILE A 186 -4.53 23.47 22.06
CA ILE A 186 -4.34 23.62 23.51
C ILE A 186 -4.82 25.02 23.88
N LYS A 187 -6.10 25.15 24.24
CA LYS A 187 -6.56 26.31 25.00
C LYS A 187 -6.03 26.19 26.42
N ILE A 188 -4.85 26.78 26.65
CA ILE A 188 -4.36 27.10 27.98
C ILE A 188 -5.26 28.22 28.51
N ASN A 189 -6.35 27.87 29.19
CA ASN A 189 -7.04 28.83 30.03
C ASN A 189 -6.19 29.03 31.28
N GLY A 190 -5.50 30.16 31.33
CA GLY A 190 -4.98 30.69 32.58
C GLY A 190 -6.14 31.21 33.43
N GLN A 191 -6.28 30.61 34.61
CA GLN A 191 -6.69 31.28 35.86
C GLN A 191 -5.96 30.58 37.01
#